data_AF-A0A947SEW8-F1
#
_entry.id   AF-A0A947SEW8-F1
#
_cell.length_a   1.000
_cell.length_b   1.000
_cell.length_c   1.000
_cell.angle_alpha   90.00
_cell.angle_beta   90.00
_cell.angle_gamma   90.00
#
_symmetry.space_group_name_H-M   'P 1'
#
loop_
_entity.id
_entity.type
_entity.pdbx_description
1 polymer ?
#
loop_
_entity_poly.entity_id
_entity_poly.type
_entity_poly.pdbx_seq_one_letter_code
_entity_poly.pdbx_strand_id
1 'polypeptide(L)'
;MEISRWLLWRASFFLFVMGFWKRMTVGVRAALVDGDRVLLIKHSYIPGWHFPGGGVDFGETIEEGMRREVMEETGHRVTGQVQIFQTYLNSLPPQRDHVVFFVCYGFEQVETFRPNHEIVACEWFDRHALPAETSKATRARIEEMFGERPRGRTWRD
;
A
#
# COMPACT_ATOMS: atom_id res chain seq x y z
N MET A 1 42.57 1.52 -2.96
CA MET A 1 42.34 1.58 -4.43
C MET A 1 41.36 2.71 -4.67
N GLU A 2 41.83 3.88 -5.15
CA GLU A 2 40.95 5.02 -5.42
C GLU A 2 40.14 4.78 -6.70
N ILE A 3 38.82 4.98 -6.61
CA ILE A 3 37.94 4.92 -7.78
C ILE A 3 38.05 6.26 -8.52
N SER A 4 38.45 6.22 -9.78
CA SER A 4 38.54 7.43 -10.63
C SER A 4 37.20 8.16 -10.71
N ARG A 5 37.22 9.49 -10.62
CA ARG A 5 36.06 10.36 -10.83
C ARG A 5 35.36 10.11 -12.16
N TRP A 6 36.10 9.67 -13.19
CA TRP A 6 35.55 9.31 -14.50
C TRP A 6 34.72 8.01 -14.46
N LEU A 7 35.17 7.02 -13.67
CA LEU A 7 34.43 5.78 -13.43
C LEU A 7 33.14 6.06 -12.64
N LEU A 8 33.21 6.91 -11.61
CA LEU A 8 32.02 7.35 -10.87
C LEU A 8 31.03 8.09 -11.76
N TRP A 9 31.50 9.04 -12.57
CA TRP A 9 30.63 9.78 -13.48
C TRP A 9 29.95 8.88 -14.52
N ARG A 10 30.69 7.95 -15.13
CA ARG A 10 30.12 6.95 -16.05
C ARG A 10 29.08 6.06 -15.38
N ALA A 11 29.37 5.60 -14.17
CA ALA A 11 28.43 4.79 -13.40
C ALA A 11 27.15 5.59 -13.07
N SER A 12 27.28 6.82 -12.59
CA SER A 12 26.15 7.69 -12.29
C SER A 12 25.32 8.01 -13.54
N PHE A 13 25.95 8.32 -14.67
CA PHE A 13 25.25 8.57 -15.93
C PHE A 13 24.53 7.30 -16.42
N PHE A 14 25.17 6.14 -16.35
CA PHE A 14 24.55 4.87 -16.68
C PHE A 14 23.34 4.59 -15.77
N LEU A 15 23.47 4.75 -14.46
CA LEU A 15 22.37 4.56 -13.51
C LEU A 15 21.24 5.56 -13.73
N PHE A 16 21.55 6.80 -14.08
CA PHE A 16 20.56 7.81 -14.45
C PHE A 16 19.73 7.39 -15.68
N VAL A 17 20.41 6.97 -16.77
CA VAL A 17 19.74 6.47 -17.97
C VAL A 17 18.91 5.23 -17.62
N MET A 18 19.48 4.26 -16.91
CA MET A 18 18.75 3.06 -16.51
C MET A 18 17.54 3.37 -15.63
N GLY A 19 17.63 4.33 -14.71
CA GLY A 19 16.52 4.78 -13.87
C GLY A 19 15.38 5.41 -14.66
N PHE A 20 15.69 6.09 -15.77
CA PHE A 20 14.69 6.60 -16.70
C PHE A 20 14.00 5.47 -17.48
N TRP A 21 14.78 4.52 -18.04
CA TRP A 21 14.26 3.44 -18.88
C TRP A 21 13.54 2.32 -18.10
N LYS A 22 14.00 2.04 -16.88
CA LYS A 22 13.45 1.02 -15.97
C LYS A 22 12.73 1.65 -14.77
N ARG A 23 12.12 2.82 -14.94
CA ARG A 23 11.34 3.45 -13.87
C ARG A 23 10.24 2.48 -13.40
N MET A 24 10.25 2.20 -12.10
CA MET A 24 9.25 1.40 -11.38
C MET A 24 8.71 2.27 -10.25
N THR A 25 7.42 2.16 -9.95
CA THR A 25 6.86 2.72 -8.72
C THR A 25 6.56 1.61 -7.72
N VAL A 26 6.61 1.98 -6.44
CA VAL A 26 6.20 1.11 -5.35
C VAL A 26 5.01 1.77 -4.68
N GLY A 27 3.87 1.09 -4.70
CA GLY A 27 2.73 1.40 -3.89
C GLY A 27 2.72 0.59 -2.61
N VAL A 28 2.05 1.10 -1.59
CA VAL A 28 1.80 0.41 -0.33
C VAL A 28 0.31 0.33 -0.08
N ARG A 29 -0.12 -0.75 0.56
CA ARG A 29 -1.49 -0.92 1.08
C ARG A 29 -1.40 -1.56 2.45
N ALA A 30 -2.28 -1.17 3.37
CA ALA A 30 -2.27 -1.70 4.73
C ALA A 30 -3.65 -2.20 5.15
N ALA A 31 -3.70 -3.42 5.67
CA ALA A 31 -4.84 -3.90 6.43
C ALA A 31 -4.61 -3.64 7.92
N LEU A 32 -5.38 -2.74 8.50
CA LEU A 32 -5.51 -2.64 9.96
C LEU A 32 -6.56 -3.66 10.39
N VAL A 33 -6.17 -4.60 11.24
CA VAL A 33 -6.99 -5.75 11.63
C VAL A 33 -7.30 -5.73 13.11
N ASP A 34 -8.59 -5.72 13.44
CA ASP A 34 -9.12 -5.86 14.79
C ASP A 34 -10.05 -7.07 14.86
N GLY A 35 -9.50 -8.23 15.24
CA GLY A 35 -10.20 -9.51 15.19
C GLY A 35 -10.63 -9.86 13.76
N ASP A 36 -11.94 -9.94 13.54
CA ASP A 36 -12.53 -10.21 12.22
C ASP A 36 -12.87 -8.93 11.43
N ARG A 37 -12.54 -7.75 11.98
CA ARG A 37 -12.80 -6.46 11.33
C ARG A 37 -11.55 -5.90 10.66
N VAL A 38 -11.78 -5.20 9.56
CA VAL A 38 -10.77 -4.49 8.78
C VAL A 38 -11.17 -3.05 8.57
N LEU A 39 -10.20 -2.14 8.63
CA LEU A 39 -10.43 -0.72 8.32
C LEU A 39 -10.29 -0.49 6.82
N LEU A 40 -11.32 0.09 6.21
CA LEU A 40 -11.33 0.44 4.79
C LEU A 40 -11.63 1.92 4.60
N ILE A 41 -11.15 2.46 3.48
CA ILE A 41 -11.40 3.83 3.03
C ILE A 41 -12.17 3.84 1.72
N LYS A 42 -12.87 4.95 1.47
CA LYS A 42 -13.58 5.22 0.22
C LYS A 42 -13.03 6.49 -0.42
N HIS A 43 -12.43 6.36 -1.59
CA HIS A 43 -11.95 7.51 -2.37
C HIS A 43 -13.13 8.22 -3.05
N SER A 44 -13.00 9.52 -3.31
CA SER A 44 -13.97 10.32 -4.07
C SER A 44 -13.97 9.99 -5.57
N TYR A 45 -12.82 9.54 -6.10
CA TYR A 45 -12.57 9.38 -7.55
C TYR A 45 -12.43 7.92 -8.01
N ILE A 46 -12.29 6.96 -7.09
CA ILE A 46 -12.27 5.53 -7.41
C ILE A 46 -13.47 4.86 -6.75
N PRO A 47 -14.27 4.08 -7.50
CA PRO A 47 -15.42 3.39 -6.91
C PRO A 47 -14.97 2.34 -5.89
N GLY A 48 -15.76 2.22 -4.84
CA GLY A 48 -15.67 1.14 -3.87
C GLY A 48 -14.80 1.40 -2.65
N TRP A 49 -14.79 0.42 -1.75
CA TRP A 49 -13.94 0.42 -0.56
C TRP A 49 -12.61 -0.25 -0.86
N HIS A 50 -11.54 0.36 -0.34
CA HIS A 50 -10.15 -0.05 -0.52
C HIS A 50 -9.41 -0.04 0.81
N PHE A 51 -8.28 -0.74 0.86
CA PHE A 51 -7.34 -0.57 1.97
C PHE A 51 -6.68 0.81 1.88
N PRO A 52 -6.37 1.47 3.01
CA PRO A 52 -5.54 2.67 3.00
C PRO A 52 -4.17 2.39 2.36
N GLY A 53 -3.61 3.40 1.71
CA GLY A 53 -2.31 3.35 1.09
C GLY A 53 -2.20 4.07 -0.25
N GLY A 54 -0.99 4.47 -0.58
CA GLY A 54 -0.65 5.25 -1.76
C GLY A 54 0.72 4.90 -2.33
N GLY A 55 1.40 5.89 -2.91
CA GLY A 55 2.76 5.75 -3.42
C GLY A 55 3.80 5.90 -2.32
N VAL A 56 4.92 5.20 -2.45
CA VAL A 56 6.12 5.48 -1.64
C VAL A 56 6.85 6.67 -2.26
N ASP A 57 7.08 7.70 -1.46
CA ASP A 57 7.72 8.95 -1.88
C ASP A 57 9.25 8.87 -1.88
N PHE A 58 9.87 9.89 -2.48
CA PHE A 58 11.33 9.99 -2.48
C PHE A 58 11.87 10.28 -1.08
N GLY A 59 12.82 9.46 -0.63
CA GLY A 59 13.53 9.67 0.63
C GLY A 59 12.90 8.97 1.83
N GLU A 60 11.78 8.26 1.66
CA GLU A 60 11.20 7.40 2.69
C GLU A 60 11.41 5.90 2.36
N THR A 61 11.42 5.07 3.41
CA THR A 61 11.30 3.63 3.30
C THR A 61 9.87 3.22 2.97
N ILE A 62 9.68 2.01 2.45
CA ILE A 62 8.35 1.47 2.14
C ILE A 62 7.46 1.44 3.40
N GLU A 63 8.05 1.12 4.55
CA GLU A 63 7.33 1.11 5.82
C GLU A 63 6.93 2.52 6.28
N GLU A 64 7.82 3.51 6.15
CA GLU A 64 7.51 4.91 6.46
C GLU A 64 6.36 5.42 5.57
N GLY A 65 6.40 5.14 4.27
CA GLY A 65 5.30 5.48 3.37
C GLY A 65 3.98 4.82 3.76
N MET A 66 4.00 3.53 4.14
CA MET A 66 2.80 2.85 4.63
C MET A 66 2.25 3.52 5.90
N ARG A 67 3.12 3.84 6.88
CA ARG A 67 2.71 4.49 8.13
C ARG A 67 2.17 5.89 7.90
N ARG A 68 2.77 6.67 6.99
CA ARG A 68 2.33 7.99 6.57
C ARG A 68 0.92 7.93 5.96
N GLU A 69 0.73 7.10 4.95
CA GLU A 69 -0.55 6.93 4.26
C GLU A 69 -1.67 6.50 5.21
N VAL A 70 -1.42 5.50 6.06
CA VAL A 70 -2.42 5.07 7.07
C VAL A 70 -2.80 6.21 8.00
N MET A 71 -1.80 6.97 8.49
CA MET A 71 -2.05 8.08 9.40
C MET A 71 -2.86 9.19 8.72
N GLU A 72 -2.46 9.60 7.52
CA GLU A 72 -3.10 10.68 6.75
C GLU A 72 -4.54 10.33 6.33
N GLU A 73 -4.77 9.11 5.85
CA GLU A 73 -6.07 8.69 5.33
C GLU A 73 -7.06 8.25 6.41
N THR A 74 -6.57 7.83 7.59
CA THR A 74 -7.42 7.19 8.61
C THR A 74 -7.32 7.77 10.01
N GLY A 75 -6.31 8.57 10.31
CA GLY A 75 -6.02 9.06 11.66
C GLY A 75 -5.48 8.00 12.63
N HIS A 76 -5.12 6.81 12.14
CA HIS A 76 -4.52 5.75 12.94
C HIS A 76 -3.01 5.76 12.82
N ARG A 77 -2.32 5.64 13.95
CA ARG A 77 -0.88 5.40 14.01
C ARG A 77 -0.65 3.92 14.21
N VAL A 78 0.12 3.30 13.32
CA VAL A 78 0.62 1.95 13.52
C VAL A 78 1.75 2.02 14.56
N THR A 79 1.66 1.26 15.65
CA THR A 79 2.56 1.35 16.83
C THR A 79 3.42 0.11 17.04
N GLY A 80 3.08 -1.01 16.38
CA GLY A 80 3.80 -2.28 16.49
C GLY A 80 4.72 -2.58 15.31
N GLN A 81 5.33 -3.77 15.37
CA GLN A 81 6.00 -4.38 14.23
C GLN A 81 4.97 -4.65 13.12
N VAL A 82 5.31 -4.24 11.91
CA VAL A 82 4.47 -4.46 10.73
C VAL A 82 4.92 -5.73 10.01
N GLN A 83 3.98 -6.43 9.39
CA GLN A 83 4.28 -7.61 8.60
C GLN A 83 3.99 -7.33 7.14
N ILE A 84 5.01 -7.48 6.28
CA ILE A 84 4.76 -7.60 4.85
C ILE A 84 4.05 -8.93 4.63
N PHE A 85 2.79 -8.87 4.25
CA PHE A 85 2.03 -10.07 3.91
C PHE A 85 2.52 -10.63 2.57
N GLN A 86 2.57 -9.76 1.55
CA GLN A 86 3.05 -10.10 0.21
C GLN A 86 3.34 -8.85 -0.62
N THR A 87 4.21 -9.01 -1.62
CA THR A 87 4.40 -8.05 -2.71
C THR A 87 3.69 -8.54 -3.96
N TYR A 88 2.84 -7.70 -4.54
CA TYR A 88 2.07 -7.98 -5.74
C TYR A 88 2.57 -7.19 -6.94
N LEU A 89 2.38 -7.75 -8.14
CA LEU A 89 2.48 -6.96 -9.37
C LEU A 89 1.21 -6.12 -9.53
N ASN A 90 1.35 -4.82 -9.77
CA ASN A 90 0.24 -4.02 -10.26
C ASN A 90 0.09 -4.28 -11.77
N SER A 91 -0.98 -4.98 -12.16
CA SER A 91 -1.16 -5.48 -13.53
C SER A 91 -1.58 -4.42 -14.54
N LEU A 92 -1.66 -3.14 -14.16
CA LEU A 92 -1.91 -2.06 -15.11
C LEU A 92 -0.69 -1.80 -16.00
N PRO A 93 -0.89 -1.59 -17.33
CA PRO A 93 0.17 -1.10 -18.19
C PRO A 93 0.70 0.26 -17.72
N PRO A 94 2.03 0.49 -17.73
CA PRO A 94 3.08 -0.48 -18.02
C PRO A 94 3.36 -1.32 -16.76
N GLN A 95 3.12 -2.64 -16.79
CA GLN A 95 3.21 -3.60 -15.67
C GLN A 95 4.60 -3.63 -14.99
N ARG A 96 4.95 -2.56 -14.32
CA ARG A 96 6.27 -2.22 -13.79
C ARG A 96 6.17 -1.75 -12.34
N ASP A 97 4.96 -1.67 -11.83
CA ASP A 97 4.66 -1.18 -10.49
C ASP A 97 4.38 -2.35 -9.57
N HIS A 98 4.81 -2.21 -8.33
CA HIS A 98 4.65 -3.21 -7.29
C HIS A 98 3.79 -2.65 -6.16
N VAL A 99 2.95 -3.48 -5.57
CA VAL A 99 2.21 -3.13 -4.35
C VAL A 99 2.72 -3.99 -3.21
N VAL A 100 3.29 -3.37 -2.18
CA VAL A 100 3.64 -4.06 -0.93
C VAL A 100 2.43 -3.98 -0.01
N PHE A 101 1.87 -5.13 0.34
CA PHE A 101 0.70 -5.23 1.21
C PHE A 101 1.12 -5.61 2.63
N PHE A 102 0.73 -4.78 3.59
CA PHE A 102 1.01 -4.95 4.99
C PHE A 102 -0.22 -5.41 5.76
N VAL A 103 -0.01 -6.21 6.80
CA VAL A 103 -1.01 -6.51 7.83
C VAL A 103 -0.52 -5.96 9.16
N CYS A 104 -1.37 -5.16 9.79
CA CYS A 104 -1.07 -4.36 10.97
C CYS A 104 -2.07 -4.68 12.08
N TYR A 105 -1.58 -5.28 13.18
CA TYR A 105 -2.40 -5.63 14.36
C TYR A 105 -2.22 -4.63 15.52
N GLY A 106 -1.11 -3.89 15.55
CA GLY A 106 -0.80 -2.92 16.60
C GLY A 106 -0.96 -1.50 16.08
N PHE A 107 -2.05 -0.84 16.46
CA PHE A 107 -2.34 0.54 16.07
C PHE A 107 -3.15 1.26 17.16
N GLU A 108 -3.13 2.57 17.10
CA GLU A 108 -3.93 3.46 17.96
C GLU A 108 -4.59 4.53 17.09
N GLN A 109 -5.83 4.90 17.40
CA GLN A 109 -6.42 6.08 16.80
C GLN A 109 -5.92 7.31 17.54
N VAL A 110 -5.14 8.15 16.86
CA VAL A 110 -4.53 9.36 17.43
C VAL A 110 -5.20 10.62 16.91
N GLU A 111 -5.88 10.51 15.77
CA GLU A 111 -6.68 11.56 15.19
C GLU A 111 -8.03 11.01 14.74
N THR A 112 -9.08 11.80 14.93
CA THR A 112 -10.39 11.48 14.34
C THR A 112 -10.30 11.72 12.84
N PHE A 113 -10.65 10.70 12.04
CA PHE A 113 -10.75 10.83 10.59
C PHE A 113 -11.65 12.01 10.21
N ARG A 114 -11.20 12.80 9.23
CA ARG A 114 -11.96 13.91 8.65
C ARG A 114 -12.02 13.71 7.14
N PRO A 115 -13.24 13.57 6.57
CA PRO A 115 -13.40 13.52 5.12
C PRO A 115 -12.76 14.73 4.45
N ASN A 116 -12.13 14.50 3.30
CA ASN A 116 -11.53 15.53 2.46
C ASN A 116 -11.86 15.28 0.98
N HIS A 117 -11.22 16.03 0.07
CA HIS A 117 -11.48 15.92 -1.36
C HIS A 117 -11.06 14.56 -1.96
N GLU A 118 -10.16 13.84 -1.31
CA GLU A 118 -9.63 12.55 -1.75
C GLU A 118 -10.32 11.37 -1.05
N ILE A 119 -10.38 11.36 0.28
CA ILE A 119 -11.02 10.30 1.07
C ILE A 119 -12.32 10.82 1.69
N VAL A 120 -13.43 10.21 1.30
CA VAL A 120 -14.77 10.65 1.70
C VAL A 120 -15.34 9.84 2.87
N ALA A 121 -14.81 8.65 3.12
CA ALA A 121 -15.20 7.80 4.24
C ALA A 121 -14.07 6.88 4.69
N CYS A 122 -14.08 6.53 5.97
CA CYS A 122 -13.15 5.61 6.62
C CYS A 122 -13.94 4.83 7.69
N GLU A 123 -14.08 3.52 7.52
CA GLU A 123 -14.99 2.70 8.33
C GLU A 123 -14.42 1.30 8.60
N TRP A 124 -14.79 0.75 9.74
CA TRP A 124 -14.50 -0.64 10.13
C TRP A 124 -15.59 -1.56 9.61
N PHE A 125 -15.19 -2.62 8.91
CA PHE A 125 -16.12 -3.64 8.41
C PHE A 125 -15.73 -5.02 8.91
N ASP A 126 -16.73 -5.81 9.28
CA ASP A 126 -16.58 -7.25 9.48
C ASP A 126 -16.24 -7.92 8.13
N ARG A 127 -15.23 -8.79 8.11
CA ARG A 127 -14.78 -9.45 6.88
C ARG A 127 -15.86 -10.31 6.22
N HIS A 128 -16.84 -10.79 6.99
CA HIS A 128 -17.95 -11.60 6.50
C HIS A 128 -19.16 -10.75 6.08
N ALA A 129 -19.14 -9.43 6.32
CA ALA A 129 -20.22 -8.49 5.98
C ALA A 129 -19.69 -7.24 5.25
N LEU A 130 -18.74 -7.42 4.35
CA LEU A 130 -18.16 -6.32 3.56
C LEU A 130 -19.22 -5.65 2.66
N PRO A 131 -19.25 -4.29 2.59
CA PRO A 131 -20.18 -3.55 1.72
C PRO A 131 -20.12 -4.03 0.28
N ALA A 132 -21.23 -4.08 -0.44
CA ALA A 132 -21.30 -4.62 -1.81
C ALA A 132 -20.29 -3.95 -2.77
N GLU A 133 -20.01 -2.67 -2.57
CA GLU A 133 -19.07 -1.89 -3.37
C GLU A 133 -17.59 -2.12 -3.02
N THR A 134 -17.22 -2.94 -2.03
CA THR A 134 -15.80 -3.26 -1.77
C THR A 134 -15.14 -3.83 -3.01
N SER A 135 -13.97 -3.28 -3.36
CA SER A 135 -13.28 -3.62 -4.60
C SER A 135 -12.89 -5.10 -4.63
N LYS A 136 -12.85 -5.70 -5.84
CA LYS A 136 -12.48 -7.12 -6.00
C LYS A 136 -11.09 -7.42 -5.42
N ALA A 137 -10.13 -6.52 -5.68
CA ALA A 137 -8.77 -6.61 -5.16
C ALA A 137 -8.75 -6.64 -3.63
N THR A 138 -9.48 -5.72 -2.99
CA THR A 138 -9.58 -5.63 -1.54
C THR A 138 -10.23 -6.87 -0.94
N ARG A 139 -11.34 -7.37 -1.50
CA ARG A 139 -11.96 -8.63 -1.06
C ARG A 139 -10.99 -9.80 -1.16
N ALA A 140 -10.33 -9.97 -2.31
CA ALA A 140 -9.37 -11.06 -2.50
C ALA A 140 -8.22 -11.01 -1.49
N ARG A 141 -7.72 -9.80 -1.17
CA ARG A 141 -6.67 -9.63 -0.17
C ARG A 141 -7.14 -9.95 1.26
N ILE A 142 -8.40 -9.65 1.58
CA ILE A 142 -9.03 -10.05 2.85
C ILE A 142 -9.13 -11.58 2.93
N GLU A 143 -9.68 -12.23 1.91
CA GLU A 143 -9.78 -13.69 1.82
C GLU A 143 -8.40 -14.36 1.95
N GLU A 144 -7.38 -13.83 1.26
CA GLU A 144 -6.02 -14.34 1.33
C GLU A 144 -5.37 -14.20 2.70
N MET A 145 -5.50 -13.02 3.35
CA MET A 145 -4.86 -12.79 4.65
C MET A 145 -5.52 -13.59 5.78
N PHE A 146 -6.80 -13.96 5.61
CA PHE A 146 -7.51 -14.86 6.52
C PHE A 146 -7.44 -16.34 6.09
N GLY A 147 -6.70 -16.68 5.03
CA GLY A 147 -6.46 -18.07 4.62
C GLY A 147 -7.63 -18.74 3.89
N GLU A 148 -8.63 -17.98 3.47
CA GLU A 148 -9.81 -18.46 2.73
C GLU A 148 -9.49 -18.69 1.23
N ARG A 149 -8.39 -18.11 0.75
CA ARG A 149 -7.91 -18.22 -0.64
C ARG A 149 -6.38 -18.29 -0.70
N PRO A 150 -5.79 -19.03 -1.66
CA PRO A 150 -4.35 -18.96 -1.92
C PRO A 150 -3.94 -17.58 -2.45
N ARG A 151 -2.71 -17.17 -2.13
CA ARG A 151 -2.19 -15.86 -2.53
C ARG A 151 -1.95 -15.78 -4.04
N GLY A 152 -2.51 -14.75 -4.67
CA GLY A 152 -2.33 -14.43 -6.08
C GLY A 152 -1.00 -13.75 -6.39
N ARG A 153 -0.71 -13.56 -7.69
CA ARG A 153 0.50 -12.86 -8.15
C ARG A 153 0.28 -11.35 -8.31
N THR A 154 -0.91 -10.94 -8.71
CA THR A 154 -1.20 -9.53 -9.00
C THR A 154 -2.15 -8.93 -7.97
N TRP A 155 -2.10 -7.61 -7.83
CA TRP A 155 -2.95 -6.88 -6.88
C TRP A 155 -4.44 -6.96 -7.26
N ARG A 156 -4.75 -7.10 -8.55
CA ARG A 156 -6.12 -6.99 -9.07
C ARG A 156 -6.85 -8.31 -9.30
N ASP A 157 -6.21 -9.44 -8.97
CA ASP A 157 -6.79 -10.80 -9.06
C ASP A 157 -7.66 -11.18 -7.84
#